data_AF-A0A7J9B3H8-F1
#
_entry.id   AF-A0A7J9B3H8-F1
#
_cell.length_a   1.000
_cell.length_b   1.000
_cell.length_c   1.000
_cell.angle_alpha   90.00
_cell.angle_beta   90.00
_cell.angle_gamma   90.00
#
_symmetry.space_group_name_H-M   'P 1'
#
loop_
_entity.id
_entity.type
_entity.pdbx_description
1 polymer ?
#
loop_
_entity_poly.entity_id
_entity_poly.type
_entity_poly.pdbx_seq_one_letter_code
_entity_poly.pdbx_strand_id
1 'polypeptide(L)'
;MFCQLLYGLFDLMFPIALNLKPGSEISSFLWIQQCYELLSLINTAFAKLVVDIDYPVNRWEVTSLHQYLNYSFHLLELLKSVSSSLSHLTHARLSFALALTLFQNSPSLAIKHLKAIQPQGSSKDYRGQQDREDGDNEILREVKELNNAAASLASAIVSGKSSHAAKDLETRLGVFGKQQEALEKQVHYLFSKVFAARKKLLLSVRQCRKEP
;
A
#
# COMPACT_ATOMS: atom_id res chain seq x y z
N MET A 1 16.72 -5.31 29.76
CA MET A 1 17.41 -4.76 28.56
C MET A 1 16.68 -5.08 27.25
N PHE A 2 16.27 -6.34 27.01
CA PHE A 2 15.46 -6.75 25.84
C PHE A 2 14.16 -5.95 25.68
N CYS A 3 13.36 -5.85 26.76
CA CYS A 3 12.13 -5.06 26.77
C CYS A 3 12.35 -3.59 26.42
N GLN A 4 13.44 -2.97 26.88
CA GLN A 4 13.72 -1.54 26.65
C GLN A 4 14.21 -1.25 25.22
N LEU A 5 14.97 -2.15 24.61
CA LEU A 5 15.38 -2.04 23.19
C LEU A 5 14.19 -2.24 22.25
N LEU A 6 13.33 -3.21 22.55
CA LEU A 6 12.05 -3.38 21.86
C LEU A 6 11.13 -2.18 22.07
N TYR A 7 11.06 -1.65 23.29
CA TYR A 7 10.29 -0.44 23.60
C TYR A 7 10.79 0.77 22.81
N GLY A 8 12.10 1.00 22.76
CA GLY A 8 12.69 2.13 22.05
C GLY A 8 12.50 2.03 20.53
N LEU A 9 12.64 0.83 19.95
CA LEU A 9 12.33 0.64 18.53
C LEU A 9 10.83 0.81 18.26
N PHE A 10 9.98 0.26 19.13
CA PHE A 10 8.53 0.33 18.99
C PHE A 10 8.04 1.78 19.13
N ASP A 11 8.43 2.51 20.15
CA ASP A 11 8.05 3.92 20.36
C ASP A 11 8.59 4.86 19.28
N LEU A 12 9.73 4.53 18.66
CA LEU A 12 10.29 5.32 17.55
C LEU A 12 9.58 5.00 16.21
N MET A 13 9.23 3.74 15.98
CA MET A 13 8.71 3.27 14.68
C MET A 13 7.19 3.27 14.59
N PHE A 14 6.50 3.04 15.71
CA PHE A 14 5.04 2.95 15.79
C PHE A 14 4.34 4.28 15.43
N PRO A 15 4.81 5.47 15.87
CA PRO A 15 4.24 6.74 15.44
C PRO A 15 4.48 7.01 13.95
N ILE A 16 5.63 6.61 13.40
CA ILE A 16 5.93 6.79 11.97
C ILE A 16 5.02 5.88 11.12
N ALA A 17 4.78 4.65 11.58
CA ALA A 17 3.84 3.72 10.98
C ALA A 17 2.36 4.13 11.14
N LEU A 18 2.00 4.84 12.21
CA LEU A 18 0.65 5.40 12.44
C LEU A 18 0.40 6.73 11.72
N ASN A 19 1.45 7.53 11.47
CA ASN A 19 1.36 8.74 10.65
C ASN A 19 1.06 8.39 9.18
N LEU A 20 1.30 7.14 8.76
CA LEU A 20 0.76 6.57 7.52
C LEU A 20 -0.73 6.25 7.73
N LYS A 21 -1.57 7.29 7.68
CA LYS A 21 -3.01 7.21 7.95
C LYS A 21 -3.68 6.15 7.05
N PRO A 22 -4.15 4.99 7.56
CA PRO A 22 -4.49 3.83 6.72
C PRO A 22 -5.79 3.91 5.91
N GLY A 23 -6.38 5.09 5.68
CA GLY A 23 -7.76 5.12 5.17
C GLY A 23 -8.35 6.44 4.68
N SER A 24 -7.57 7.40 4.18
CA SER A 24 -8.18 8.65 3.69
C SER A 24 -7.93 9.03 2.23
N GLU A 25 -7.07 8.35 1.47
CA GLU A 25 -6.73 8.79 0.10
C GLU A 25 -6.47 7.58 -0.80
N ILE A 26 -6.77 7.67 -2.11
CA ILE A 26 -6.14 6.73 -3.06
C ILE A 26 -4.66 6.90 -2.86
N SER A 27 -4.06 5.87 -2.30
CA SER A 27 -2.67 5.90 -1.91
C SER A 27 -1.87 5.71 -3.19
N SER A 28 -1.14 6.75 -3.58
CA SER A 28 -0.34 6.71 -4.78
C SER A 28 0.74 5.63 -4.73
N PHE A 29 1.32 5.31 -5.87
CA PHE A 29 2.46 4.42 -5.93
C PHE A 29 3.62 4.87 -5.03
N LEU A 30 3.92 6.18 -5.01
CA LEU A 30 4.98 6.75 -4.17
C LEU A 30 4.72 6.51 -2.68
N TRP A 31 3.47 6.69 -2.24
CA TRP A 31 3.09 6.39 -0.86
C TRP A 31 3.22 4.91 -0.56
N ILE A 32 2.73 4.02 -1.45
CA ILE A 32 2.78 2.59 -1.19
C ILE A 32 4.23 2.09 -1.18
N GLN A 33 5.09 2.62 -2.05
CA GLN A 33 6.51 2.32 -2.06
C GLN A 33 7.20 2.81 -0.78
N GLN A 34 6.95 4.05 -0.35
CA GLN A 34 7.51 4.58 0.91
C GLN A 34 7.01 3.78 2.12
N CYS A 35 5.73 3.41 2.16
CA CYS A 35 5.17 2.49 3.14
C CYS A 35 5.92 1.17 3.14
N TYR A 36 6.13 0.57 1.96
CA TYR A 36 6.86 -0.69 1.86
C TYR A 36 8.31 -0.55 2.37
N GLU A 37 9.05 0.46 1.92
CA GLU A 37 10.44 0.69 2.32
C GLU A 37 10.56 0.87 3.83
N LEU A 38 9.67 1.68 4.42
CA LEU A 38 9.62 1.88 5.86
C LEU A 38 9.28 0.58 6.60
N LEU A 39 8.22 -0.12 6.20
CA LEU A 39 7.79 -1.37 6.85
C LEU A 39 8.85 -2.47 6.70
N SER A 40 9.54 -2.53 5.55
CA SER A 40 10.63 -3.45 5.27
C SER A 40 11.86 -3.12 6.12
N LEU A 41 12.21 -1.85 6.26
CA LEU A 41 13.32 -1.40 7.11
C LEU A 41 13.04 -1.75 8.58
N ILE A 42 11.84 -1.43 9.06
CA ILE A 42 11.39 -1.74 10.43
C ILE A 42 11.48 -3.25 10.67
N ASN A 43 10.89 -4.07 9.79
CA ASN A 43 10.89 -5.51 9.94
C ASN A 43 12.30 -6.11 9.84
N THR A 44 13.18 -5.54 9.00
CA THR A 44 14.57 -5.99 8.88
C THR A 44 15.39 -5.66 10.13
N ALA A 45 15.26 -4.45 10.66
CA ALA A 45 15.91 -4.06 11.92
C ALA A 45 15.42 -4.95 13.07
N PHE A 46 14.12 -5.22 13.12
CA PHE A 46 13.52 -6.12 14.10
C PHE A 46 14.06 -7.55 13.96
N ALA A 47 14.12 -8.09 12.73
CA ALA A 47 14.62 -9.43 12.47
C ALA A 47 16.09 -9.59 12.88
N LYS A 48 16.93 -8.58 12.58
CA LYS A 48 18.34 -8.55 13.03
C LYS A 48 18.42 -8.55 14.55
N LEU A 49 17.66 -7.67 15.21
CA LEU A 49 17.60 -7.60 16.67
C LEU A 49 17.20 -8.95 17.30
N VAL A 50 16.24 -9.67 16.72
CA VAL A 50 15.84 -11.00 17.20
C VAL A 50 16.98 -12.02 17.05
N VAL A 51 17.75 -11.96 15.97
CA VAL A 51 18.90 -12.85 15.74
C VAL A 51 20.06 -12.51 16.67
N ASP A 52 20.43 -11.24 16.77
CA ASP A 52 21.58 -10.76 17.55
C ASP A 52 21.43 -11.04 19.05
N ILE A 53 20.19 -11.10 19.54
CA ILE A 53 19.91 -11.32 20.97
C ILE A 53 19.92 -12.83 21.30
N ASP A 54 19.83 -13.73 20.31
CA ASP A 54 19.77 -15.20 20.45
C ASP A 54 19.00 -15.66 21.70
N TYR A 55 17.89 -14.95 21.99
CA TYR A 55 17.20 -15.07 23.26
C TYR A 55 16.00 -16.01 23.06
N PRO A 56 16.08 -17.23 23.60
CA PRO A 56 15.08 -18.25 23.29
C PRO A 56 13.72 -17.80 23.79
N VAL A 57 12.69 -18.03 22.97
CA VAL A 57 11.30 -17.57 23.19
C VAL A 57 10.76 -17.97 24.57
N ASN A 58 11.20 -19.10 25.12
CA ASN A 58 10.82 -19.58 26.45
C ASN A 58 11.30 -18.68 27.59
N ARG A 59 12.28 -17.80 27.35
CA ARG A 59 12.79 -16.83 28.32
C ARG A 59 12.19 -15.45 28.14
N TRP A 60 11.33 -15.24 27.14
CA TRP A 60 10.66 -13.96 26.93
C TRP A 60 9.69 -13.68 28.08
N GLU A 61 9.79 -12.48 28.65
CA GLU A 61 8.79 -12.01 29.61
C GLU A 61 7.44 -11.85 28.89
N VAL A 62 6.34 -12.04 29.64
CA VAL A 62 4.98 -11.89 29.11
C VAL A 62 4.79 -10.53 28.44
N THR A 63 5.39 -9.48 28.99
CA THR A 63 5.37 -8.12 28.45
C THR A 63 6.04 -8.02 27.08
N SER A 64 7.23 -8.62 26.90
CA SER A 64 7.94 -8.61 25.60
C SER A 64 7.19 -9.42 24.55
N LEU A 65 6.63 -10.57 24.95
CA LEU A 65 5.81 -11.39 24.07
C LEU A 65 4.57 -10.62 23.60
N HIS A 66 3.87 -9.97 24.52
CA HIS A 66 2.70 -9.15 24.20
C HIS A 66 3.06 -8.01 23.25
N GLN A 67 4.17 -7.31 23.48
CA GLN A 67 4.64 -6.22 22.63
C GLN A 67 4.99 -6.68 21.21
N TYR A 68 5.76 -7.77 21.06
CA TYR A 68 6.04 -8.35 19.74
C TYR A 68 4.75 -8.72 19.01
N LEU A 69 3.80 -9.35 19.72
CA LEU A 69 2.53 -9.74 19.14
C LEU A 69 1.69 -8.52 18.77
N ASN A 70 1.73 -7.43 19.54
CA ASN A 70 1.02 -6.21 19.18
C ASN A 70 1.63 -5.55 17.94
N TYR A 71 2.96 -5.43 17.91
CA TYR A 71 3.72 -4.92 16.78
C TYR A 71 3.42 -5.69 15.48
N SER A 72 3.62 -7.01 15.50
CA SER A 72 3.41 -7.84 14.30
C SER A 72 1.94 -7.86 13.86
N PHE A 73 0.99 -7.66 14.77
CA PHE A 73 -0.42 -7.50 14.43
C PHE A 73 -0.66 -6.20 13.65
N HIS A 74 -0.24 -5.06 14.17
CA HIS A 74 -0.40 -3.77 13.50
C HIS A 74 0.33 -3.71 12.16
N LEU A 75 1.51 -4.33 12.06
CA LEU A 75 2.23 -4.46 10.79
C LEU A 75 1.41 -5.24 9.75
N LEU A 76 0.75 -6.34 10.16
CA LEU A 76 -0.12 -7.11 9.27
C LEU A 76 -1.38 -6.32 8.85
N GLU A 77 -1.96 -5.51 9.75
CA GLU A 77 -3.08 -4.62 9.41
C GLU A 77 -2.68 -3.56 8.38
N LEU A 78 -1.50 -2.95 8.52
CA LEU A 78 -0.96 -2.00 7.55
C LEU A 78 -0.71 -2.66 6.18
N LEU A 79 -0.07 -3.83 6.16
CA LEU A 79 0.17 -4.59 4.92
C LEU A 79 -1.15 -4.99 4.24
N LYS A 80 -2.19 -5.28 5.02
CA LYS A 80 -3.54 -5.54 4.52
C LYS A 80 -4.15 -4.28 3.90
N SER A 81 -4.04 -3.12 4.54
CA SER A 81 -4.52 -1.85 3.99
C SER A 81 -3.81 -1.52 2.67
N VAL A 82 -2.49 -1.64 2.64
CA VAL A 82 -1.69 -1.50 1.41
C VAL A 82 -2.15 -2.46 0.31
N SER A 83 -2.40 -3.73 0.65
CA SER A 83 -2.91 -4.72 -0.31
C SER A 83 -4.29 -4.36 -0.85
N SER A 84 -5.14 -3.76 -0.02
CA SER A 84 -6.44 -3.24 -0.42
C SER A 84 -6.28 -2.09 -1.42
N SER A 85 -5.42 -1.11 -1.14
CA SER A 85 -5.11 0.00 -2.05
C SER A 85 -4.59 -0.51 -3.39
N LEU A 86 -3.65 -1.45 -3.39
CA LEU A 86 -3.15 -2.10 -4.61
C LEU A 86 -4.28 -2.75 -5.41
N SER A 87 -5.19 -3.46 -4.76
CA SER A 87 -6.35 -4.08 -5.40
C SER A 87 -7.28 -3.06 -6.07
N HIS A 88 -7.49 -1.90 -5.44
CA HIS A 88 -8.24 -0.79 -6.05
C HIS A 88 -7.55 -0.25 -7.30
N LEU A 89 -6.22 -0.11 -7.27
CA LEU A 89 -5.43 0.30 -8.42
C LEU A 89 -5.49 -0.76 -9.54
N THR A 90 -5.45 -2.05 -9.21
CA THR A 90 -5.64 -3.15 -10.18
C THR A 90 -6.99 -2.99 -10.89
N HIS A 91 -8.05 -2.76 -10.12
CA HIS A 91 -9.40 -2.64 -10.66
C HIS A 91 -9.52 -1.43 -11.61
N ALA A 92 -8.96 -0.28 -11.22
CA ALA A 92 -8.94 0.90 -12.06
C ALA A 92 -8.14 0.69 -13.36
N ARG A 93 -6.96 0.08 -13.25
CA ARG A 93 -6.11 -0.28 -14.40
C ARG A 93 -6.87 -1.17 -15.39
N LEU A 94 -7.56 -2.20 -14.89
CA LEU A 94 -8.38 -3.08 -15.72
C LEU A 94 -9.55 -2.34 -16.39
N SER A 95 -10.19 -1.40 -15.69
CA SER A 95 -11.24 -0.55 -16.28
C SER A 95 -10.70 0.29 -17.44
N PHE A 96 -9.52 0.92 -17.29
CA PHE A 96 -8.91 1.69 -18.38
C PHE A 96 -8.46 0.83 -19.55
N ALA A 97 -7.89 -0.35 -19.28
CA ALA A 97 -7.57 -1.32 -20.32
C ALA A 97 -8.82 -1.76 -21.09
N LEU A 98 -9.94 -2.00 -20.40
CA LEU A 98 -11.21 -2.29 -21.03
C LEU A 98 -11.70 -1.13 -21.91
N ALA A 99 -11.59 0.12 -21.44
CA ALA A 99 -11.92 1.27 -22.26
C ALA A 99 -11.10 1.35 -23.56
N LEU A 100 -9.80 1.02 -23.52
CA LEU A 100 -8.93 0.93 -24.69
C LEU A 100 -9.33 -0.18 -25.67
N THR A 101 -10.03 -1.22 -25.23
CA THR A 101 -10.57 -2.23 -26.18
C THR A 101 -11.90 -1.79 -26.81
N LEU A 102 -12.66 -0.94 -26.10
CA LEU A 102 -14.02 -0.55 -26.48
C LEU A 102 -14.10 0.78 -27.24
N PHE A 103 -13.09 1.64 -27.18
CA PHE A 103 -13.21 3.02 -27.67
C PHE A 103 -13.56 3.17 -29.15
N GLN A 104 -13.25 2.17 -29.99
CA GLN A 104 -13.61 2.16 -31.41
C GLN A 104 -15.01 1.61 -31.68
N ASN A 105 -15.41 0.57 -30.93
CA ASN A 105 -16.64 -0.20 -31.20
C ASN A 105 -17.83 0.26 -30.36
N SER A 106 -17.58 0.88 -29.20
CA SER A 106 -18.60 1.32 -28.25
C SER A 106 -18.13 2.55 -27.45
N PRO A 107 -18.06 3.74 -28.11
CA PRO A 107 -17.57 4.98 -27.51
C PRO A 107 -18.22 5.35 -26.17
N SER A 108 -19.54 5.23 -26.06
CA SER A 108 -20.30 5.54 -24.84
C SER A 108 -19.94 4.63 -23.66
N LEU A 109 -19.69 3.35 -23.94
CA LEU A 109 -19.27 2.37 -22.93
C LEU A 109 -17.82 2.59 -22.52
N ALA A 110 -16.94 2.90 -23.47
CA ALA A 110 -15.54 3.23 -23.19
C ALA A 110 -15.41 4.44 -22.25
N ILE A 111 -16.17 5.51 -22.50
CA ILE A 111 -16.17 6.71 -21.64
C ILE A 111 -16.61 6.38 -20.20
N LYS A 112 -17.57 5.46 -20.02
CA LYS A 112 -17.99 5.01 -18.67
C LYS A 112 -16.84 4.36 -17.90
N HIS A 113 -15.94 3.68 -18.59
CA HIS A 113 -14.79 2.99 -18.00
C HIS A 113 -13.56 3.88 -17.80
N LEU A 114 -13.51 5.07 -18.41
CA LEU A 114 -12.45 6.08 -18.26
C LEU A 114 -12.66 7.04 -17.08
N LYS A 115 -13.52 6.67 -16.13
CA LYS A 115 -13.74 7.50 -14.93
C LYS A 115 -12.46 7.59 -14.12
N ALA A 116 -12.15 8.82 -13.69
CA ALA A 116 -11.01 9.08 -12.84
C ALA A 116 -11.02 8.19 -11.59
N ILE A 117 -9.84 7.71 -11.22
CA ILE A 117 -9.63 6.99 -9.97
C ILE A 117 -9.85 8.00 -8.83
N GLN A 118 -10.90 7.79 -8.02
CA GLN A 118 -11.38 8.70 -6.96
C GLN A 118 -10.79 8.36 -5.58
N PRO A 119 -10.10 9.29 -4.89
CA PRO A 119 -9.59 9.06 -3.55
C PRO A 119 -10.70 8.55 -2.65
N GLN A 120 -10.54 7.36 -2.06
CA GLN A 120 -11.59 6.80 -1.22
C GLN A 120 -11.56 7.52 0.13
N GLY A 121 -12.20 8.69 0.18
CA GLY A 121 -12.13 9.60 1.31
C GLY A 121 -12.60 11.03 1.01
N SER A 122 -13.79 11.21 0.45
CA SER A 122 -14.51 12.49 0.61
C SER A 122 -15.85 12.21 1.28
N SER A 123 -15.85 12.13 2.62
CA SER A 123 -17.06 12.55 3.33
C SER A 123 -17.24 14.02 2.98
N LYS A 124 -18.34 14.35 2.30
CA LYS A 124 -18.75 15.72 2.06
C LYS A 124 -19.08 16.34 3.41
N ASP A 125 -18.08 16.89 4.08
CA ASP A 125 -18.25 17.95 5.06
C ASP A 125 -16.88 18.58 5.24
N TYR A 126 -16.72 19.78 4.69
CA TYR A 126 -16.07 20.95 5.28
C TYR A 126 -15.95 21.98 4.15
N ARG A 127 -16.92 22.90 4.10
CA ARG A 127 -16.72 24.20 3.44
C ARG A 127 -15.66 24.95 4.25
N GLY A 128 -14.57 25.32 3.60
CA GLY A 128 -13.59 26.23 4.16
C GLY A 128 -12.29 26.20 3.35
N GLN A 129 -12.14 27.18 2.47
CA GLN A 129 -10.89 27.47 1.76
C GLN A 129 -9.69 27.56 2.70
N GLN A 130 -8.56 26.97 2.31
CA GLN A 130 -7.31 27.72 2.20
C GLN A 130 -6.29 26.98 1.35
N ASP A 131 -5.74 27.73 0.39
CA ASP A 131 -4.59 27.40 -0.43
C ASP A 131 -3.42 26.92 0.44
N ARG A 132 -2.93 25.71 0.17
CA ARG A 132 -1.58 25.29 0.57
C ARG A 132 -0.91 24.62 -0.62
N GLU A 133 0.26 25.16 -0.91
CA GLU A 133 1.12 24.89 -2.05
C GLU A 133 1.87 23.55 -1.92
N ASP A 134 1.92 22.86 -3.06
CA ASP A 134 3.05 22.12 -3.65
C ASP A 134 3.64 20.88 -2.94
N GLY A 135 3.37 20.61 -1.66
CA GLY A 135 3.91 19.43 -0.96
C GLY A 135 3.20 18.10 -1.26
N ASP A 136 1.88 18.12 -1.42
CA ASP A 136 1.05 16.91 -1.58
C ASP A 136 0.96 16.41 -3.05
N ASN A 137 1.49 17.18 -4.00
CA ASN A 137 1.37 16.91 -5.44
C ASN A 137 2.33 15.81 -5.95
N GLU A 138 3.49 15.64 -5.31
CA GLU A 138 4.50 14.64 -5.72
C GLU A 138 3.98 13.22 -5.49
N ILE A 139 3.31 13.01 -4.35
CA ILE A 139 2.78 11.72 -3.94
C ILE A 139 1.79 11.23 -5.00
N LEU A 140 0.81 12.03 -5.42
CA LEU A 140 -0.26 11.59 -6.35
C LEU A 140 0.10 11.66 -7.85
N ARG A 141 1.35 11.95 -8.22
CA ARG A 141 1.74 12.24 -9.62
C ARG A 141 1.33 11.16 -10.62
N GLU A 142 1.63 9.89 -10.35
CA GLU A 142 1.38 8.80 -11.30
C GLU A 142 -0.11 8.55 -11.54
N VAL A 143 -0.92 8.58 -10.48
CA VAL A 143 -2.38 8.43 -10.57
C VAL A 143 -3.00 9.63 -11.29
N LYS A 144 -2.47 10.84 -11.04
CA LYS A 144 -2.89 12.08 -11.71
C LYS A 144 -2.58 12.03 -13.20
N GLU A 145 -1.38 11.59 -13.57
CA GLU A 145 -0.98 11.41 -14.96
C GLU A 145 -1.86 10.38 -15.68
N LEU A 146 -2.15 9.25 -15.03
CA LEU A 146 -3.04 8.22 -15.57
C LEU A 146 -4.48 8.76 -15.76
N ASN A 147 -4.99 9.51 -14.78
CA ASN A 147 -6.30 10.16 -14.86
C ASN A 147 -6.36 11.21 -15.99
N ASN A 148 -5.30 11.99 -16.18
CA ASN A 148 -5.21 12.99 -17.24
C ASN A 148 -5.22 12.35 -18.63
N ALA A 149 -4.48 11.24 -18.81
CA ALA A 149 -4.48 10.47 -20.04
C ALA A 149 -5.86 9.85 -20.33
N ALA A 150 -6.53 9.31 -19.30
CA ALA A 150 -7.89 8.78 -19.42
C ALA A 150 -8.90 9.86 -19.82
N ALA A 151 -8.84 11.05 -19.21
CA ALA A 151 -9.68 12.20 -19.57
C ALA A 151 -9.41 12.67 -21.01
N SER A 152 -8.14 12.75 -21.41
CA SER A 152 -7.74 13.10 -22.77
C SER A 152 -8.29 12.11 -23.79
N LEU A 153 -8.25 10.80 -23.50
CA LEU A 153 -8.88 9.80 -24.35
C LEU A 153 -10.40 9.96 -24.40
N ALA A 154 -11.07 10.22 -23.27
CA ALA A 154 -12.51 10.43 -23.25
C ALA A 154 -12.94 11.62 -24.14
N SER A 155 -12.23 12.74 -24.07
CA SER A 155 -12.45 13.89 -24.96
C SER A 155 -12.13 13.56 -26.43
N ALA A 156 -11.05 12.83 -26.67
CA ALA A 156 -10.63 12.46 -28.02
C ALA A 156 -11.63 11.52 -28.70
N ILE A 157 -12.27 10.61 -27.95
CA ILE A 157 -13.35 9.74 -28.42
C ILE A 157 -14.53 10.59 -28.94
N VAL A 158 -14.94 11.62 -28.21
CA VAL A 158 -16.04 12.51 -28.63
C VAL A 158 -15.66 13.30 -29.88
N SER A 159 -14.41 13.73 -30.01
CA SER A 159 -13.91 14.47 -31.17
C SER A 159 -13.56 13.59 -32.39
N GLY A 160 -13.60 12.26 -32.26
CA GLY A 160 -13.20 11.31 -33.31
C GLY A 160 -11.69 11.18 -33.56
N LYS A 161 -10.82 11.78 -32.74
CA LYS A 161 -9.35 11.82 -32.91
C LYS A 161 -8.62 11.04 -31.82
N SER A 162 -9.09 9.84 -31.50
CA SER A 162 -8.68 9.05 -30.32
C SER A 162 -7.35 8.30 -30.44
N SER A 163 -6.78 8.13 -31.65
CA SER A 163 -5.58 7.28 -31.87
C SER A 163 -4.38 7.67 -31.01
N HIS A 164 -4.00 8.96 -30.99
CA HIS A 164 -2.86 9.42 -30.19
C HIS A 164 -3.12 9.29 -28.67
N ALA A 165 -4.31 9.70 -28.22
CA ALA A 165 -4.67 9.64 -26.80
C ALA A 165 -4.79 8.19 -26.29
N ALA A 166 -5.23 7.26 -27.13
CA ALA A 166 -5.28 5.84 -26.81
C ALA A 166 -3.89 5.26 -26.59
N LYS A 167 -2.94 5.59 -27.49
CA LYS A 167 -1.55 5.14 -27.39
C LYS A 167 -0.81 5.72 -26.16
N ASP A 168 -1.09 6.97 -25.80
CA ASP A 168 -0.56 7.59 -24.58
C ASP A 168 -1.08 6.86 -23.32
N LEU A 169 -2.39 6.63 -23.23
CA LEU A 169 -2.98 5.89 -22.11
C LEU A 169 -2.45 4.45 -22.03
N GLU A 170 -2.33 3.75 -23.16
CA GLU A 170 -1.77 2.39 -23.23
C GLU A 170 -0.33 2.34 -22.70
N THR A 171 0.51 3.29 -23.12
CA THR A 171 1.90 3.39 -22.67
C THR A 171 1.97 3.59 -21.15
N ARG A 172 1.17 4.52 -20.63
CA ARG A 172 1.11 4.83 -19.19
C ARG A 172 0.57 3.66 -18.36
N LEU A 173 -0.45 2.96 -18.84
CA LEU A 173 -0.96 1.74 -18.21
C LEU A 173 0.10 0.64 -18.15
N GLY A 174 0.94 0.52 -19.18
CA GLY A 174 2.05 -0.43 -19.21
C GLY A 174 3.11 -0.13 -18.15
N VAL A 175 3.51 1.13 -18.01
CA VAL A 175 4.45 1.57 -16.96
C VAL A 175 3.85 1.33 -15.57
N PHE A 176 2.62 1.83 -15.35
CA PHE A 176 1.89 1.69 -14.10
C PHE A 176 1.69 0.23 -13.69
N GLY A 177 1.36 -0.65 -14.64
CA GLY A 177 1.20 -2.08 -14.38
C GLY A 177 2.48 -2.77 -13.90
N LYS A 178 3.65 -2.43 -14.48
CA LYS A 178 4.94 -3.00 -14.06
C LYS A 178 5.32 -2.57 -12.65
N GLN A 179 5.13 -1.28 -12.35
CA GLN A 179 5.33 -0.72 -11.03
C GLN A 179 4.44 -1.42 -10.00
N GLN A 180 3.15 -1.52 -10.29
CA GLN A 180 2.17 -2.17 -9.44
C GLN A 180 2.52 -3.64 -9.16
N GLU A 181 2.90 -4.42 -10.18
CA GLU A 181 3.27 -5.83 -10.01
C GLU A 181 4.51 -6.00 -9.12
N ALA A 182 5.52 -5.13 -9.28
CA ALA A 182 6.70 -5.15 -8.43
C ALA A 182 6.34 -4.91 -6.95
N LEU A 183 5.44 -3.96 -6.71
CA LEU A 183 4.99 -3.59 -5.39
C LEU A 183 4.10 -4.66 -4.74
N GLU A 184 3.20 -5.29 -5.50
CA GLU A 184 2.40 -6.43 -5.03
C GLU A 184 3.30 -7.59 -4.57
N LYS A 185 4.36 -7.90 -5.33
CA LYS A 185 5.36 -8.92 -4.96
C LYS A 185 6.09 -8.55 -3.66
N GLN A 186 6.49 -7.29 -3.53
CA GLN A 186 7.16 -6.77 -2.34
C GLN A 186 6.27 -6.88 -1.09
N VAL A 187 5.04 -6.38 -1.17
CA VAL A 187 4.06 -6.42 -0.08
C VAL A 187 3.73 -7.87 0.31
N HIS A 188 3.51 -8.75 -0.67
CA HIS A 188 3.22 -10.16 -0.43
C HIS A 188 4.39 -10.88 0.26
N TYR A 189 5.63 -10.59 -0.16
CA TYR A 189 6.83 -11.15 0.46
C TYR A 189 6.97 -10.73 1.93
N LEU A 190 6.77 -9.44 2.22
CA LEU A 190 6.84 -8.93 3.58
C LEU A 190 5.72 -9.48 4.46
N PHE A 191 4.49 -9.56 3.94
CA PHE A 191 3.35 -10.17 4.63
C PHE A 191 3.66 -11.62 5.02
N SER A 192 4.13 -12.42 4.05
CA SER A 192 4.50 -13.82 4.28
C SER A 192 5.58 -13.99 5.35
N LYS A 193 6.61 -13.12 5.35
CA LYS A 193 7.66 -13.11 6.36
C LYS A 193 7.13 -12.80 7.77
N VAL A 194 6.39 -11.72 7.93
CA VAL A 194 5.84 -11.27 9.22
C VAL A 194 4.88 -12.33 9.77
N PHE A 195 4.01 -12.87 8.91
CA PHE A 195 3.06 -13.90 9.28
C PHE A 195 3.76 -15.18 9.72
N ALA A 196 4.79 -15.64 8.99
CA ALA A 196 5.56 -16.83 9.36
C ALA A 196 6.29 -16.66 10.70
N ALA A 197 6.92 -15.51 10.93
CA ALA A 197 7.62 -15.20 12.18
C ALA A 197 6.65 -15.21 13.37
N ARG A 198 5.50 -14.52 13.26
CA ARG A 198 4.44 -14.53 14.26
C ARG A 198 3.91 -15.95 14.52
N LYS A 199 3.66 -16.73 13.47
CA LYS A 199 3.18 -18.11 13.57
C LYS A 199 4.18 -18.99 14.33
N LYS A 200 5.48 -18.89 14.01
CA LYS A 200 6.55 -19.63 14.69
C LYS A 200 6.57 -19.29 16.18
N LEU A 201 6.52 -18.00 16.53
CA LEU A 201 6.48 -17.55 17.92
C LEU A 201 5.28 -18.13 18.69
N LEU A 202 4.08 -18.06 18.11
CA LEU A 202 2.87 -18.61 18.73
C LEU A 202 2.95 -20.13 18.95
N LEU A 203 3.58 -20.87 18.04
CA LEU A 203 3.82 -22.30 18.19
C LEU A 203 4.82 -22.59 19.33
N SER A 204 5.92 -21.85 19.40
CA SER A 204 6.92 -21.99 20.45
C SER A 204 6.33 -21.71 21.84
N VAL A 205 5.52 -20.66 22.00
CA VAL A 205 4.83 -20.36 23.27
C VAL A 205 3.87 -21.48 23.68
N ARG A 206 3.13 -22.06 22.72
CA ARG A 206 2.23 -23.18 22.99
C ARG A 206 2.97 -24.45 23.42
N GLN A 207 4.16 -24.69 22.89
CA GLN A 207 5.00 -25.82 23.27
C GLN A 207 5.59 -25.64 24.67
N CYS A 208 6.07 -24.44 25.01
CA CYS A 208 6.61 -24.14 26.35
C CYS A 208 5.56 -24.28 27.47
N ARG A 209 4.27 -24.07 27.16
CA ARG A 209 3.17 -24.27 28.13
C ARG A 209 2.75 -25.73 28.31
N LYS A 210 3.33 -26.67 27.55
CA LYS A 210 3.00 -28.10 27.60
C LYS A 210 4.07 -28.96 28.27
N GLU A 211 5.21 -28.37 28.66
CA GLU A 211 6.22 -29.06 29.47
C GLU A 211 5.83 -28.96 30.96
N PRO A 212 5.78 -30.09 31.69
CA PRO A 212 5.40 -30.14 33.11
C PRO A 212 6.45 -29.51 34.04
#